data_AF-A0A7S2JIH6-F1
#
_entry.id   AF-A0A7S2JIH6-F1
#
_cell.length_a   1.000
_cell.length_b   1.000
_cell.length_c   1.000
_cell.angle_alpha   90.00
_cell.angle_beta   90.00
_cell.angle_gamma   90.00
#
_symmetry.space_group_name_H-M   'P 1'
#
loop_
_entity.id
_entity.type
_entity.pdbx_description
1 polymer ?
#
loop_
_entity_poly.entity_id
_entity_poly.type
_entity_poly.pdbx_seq_one_letter_code
_entity_poly.pdbx_strand_id
1 'polypeptide(L)'
;SPPPHHDMYSIEDVAQLIMDLKNANTTARISVKLVARIGIGVIASGVVKGKADHLTISGMSGGTGAAKWTSIKHCGLPWEIGVAETHQTLVLNGLRDRVTVQTDGQIRTGRDVVMAALLGAEEVALTTAPLITLGCTMMRKCHLNTCPVGVATQDPELRKKFTGQPEHLINYLFMLAEDTRSIMASLGCRKFNELIGRTDLLRPKAHLKDHWKTADLDFTDLLKPAWTLQSMAAGRNGAMFCCTPQDHELAHVLDRQLVLRAAPALESEGPAVVKDVSIRNVDRSVGGILSFEVPRRFGAKGLGKENSIHVKFRGSSGQSFGNFLAPGITFELEGDANDYIGKGLSGGCLVAYKAADAPFKGHEAILAGNAALYGATAGRSFMAGIAAERFAVRNSGATAVVEGVGDHGCEYMTRGLVVILGPTGANFGAGMSGGLAFLLDANASCCNMEGILLETLEESDKQTVHELISDHARLTGSDKARDLLAD
;
A
#
# COMPACT_ATOMS: atom_id res chain seq x y z
N SER A 1 -5.37 12.94 -2.72
CA SER A 1 -5.10 11.74 -1.90
C SER A 1 -4.94 12.17 -0.46
N PRO A 2 -5.34 11.33 0.50
CA PRO A 2 -5.06 11.58 1.91
C PRO A 2 -3.54 11.64 2.14
N PRO A 3 -3.04 12.48 3.06
CA PRO A 3 -1.62 12.48 3.42
C PRO A 3 -1.13 11.15 4.01
N PRO A 4 -1.87 10.46 4.92
CA PRO A 4 -1.50 9.14 5.39
C PRO A 4 -2.12 8.03 4.53
N HIS A 5 -1.51 6.86 4.61
CA HIS A 5 -2.18 5.60 4.31
C HIS A 5 -3.08 5.25 5.52
N HIS A 6 -4.39 5.10 5.32
CA HIS A 6 -5.35 4.82 6.41
C HIS A 6 -5.25 3.39 7.00
N ASP A 7 -4.27 2.64 6.52
CA ASP A 7 -3.83 1.33 6.97
C ASP A 7 -2.35 1.33 7.39
N MET A 8 -1.79 2.50 7.71
CA MET A 8 -0.42 2.67 8.21
C MET A 8 -0.35 3.81 9.25
N TYR A 9 -0.74 3.54 10.49
CA TYR A 9 -0.60 4.51 11.59
C TYR A 9 0.61 4.22 12.48
N SER A 10 1.17 3.03 12.37
CA SER A 10 2.27 2.53 13.18
C SER A 10 3.19 1.62 12.36
N ILE A 11 4.26 1.12 12.97
CA ILE A 11 5.21 0.22 12.28
C ILE A 11 4.64 -1.19 12.10
N GLU A 12 3.80 -1.62 13.04
CA GLU A 12 3.05 -2.86 13.00
C GLU A 12 2.01 -2.86 11.87
N ASP A 13 1.39 -1.71 11.59
CA ASP A 13 0.49 -1.57 10.44
C ASP A 13 1.24 -1.66 9.10
N VAL A 14 2.46 -1.10 9.03
CA VAL A 14 3.33 -1.29 7.85
C VAL A 14 3.66 -2.76 7.66
N ALA A 15 3.99 -3.48 8.74
CA ALA A 15 4.23 -4.92 8.67
C ALA A 15 2.97 -5.69 8.23
N GLN A 16 1.79 -5.26 8.69
CA GLN A 16 0.52 -5.84 8.25
C GLN A 16 0.28 -5.59 6.75
N LEU A 17 0.54 -4.38 6.24
CA LEU A 17 0.42 -4.10 4.81
C LEU A 17 1.45 -4.90 3.97
N ILE A 18 2.67 -5.08 4.47
CA ILE A 18 3.66 -5.95 3.79
C ILE A 18 3.14 -7.39 3.72
N MET A 19 2.58 -7.91 4.82
CA MET A 19 1.95 -9.24 4.86
C MET A 19 0.76 -9.33 3.89
N ASP A 20 -0.11 -8.32 3.87
CA ASP A 20 -1.24 -8.23 2.96
C ASP A 20 -0.81 -8.31 1.49
N LEU A 21 0.16 -7.50 1.09
CA LEU A 21 0.68 -7.45 -0.28
C LEU A 21 1.38 -8.76 -0.66
N LYS A 22 2.10 -9.39 0.29
CA LYS A 22 2.76 -10.67 0.04
C LYS A 22 1.77 -11.83 -0.08
N ASN A 23 0.69 -11.82 0.69
CA ASN A 23 -0.40 -12.79 0.52
C ASN A 23 -1.14 -12.55 -0.79
N ALA A 24 -1.35 -11.29 -1.19
CA ALA A 24 -2.00 -10.93 -2.46
C ALA A 24 -1.12 -11.20 -3.70
N ASN A 25 0.20 -11.31 -3.54
CA ASN A 25 1.11 -11.73 -4.59
C ASN A 25 2.37 -12.36 -3.98
N THR A 26 2.41 -13.69 -3.97
CA THR A 26 3.44 -14.46 -3.26
C THR A 26 4.83 -14.36 -3.90
N THR A 27 4.94 -13.87 -5.14
CA THR A 27 6.21 -13.78 -5.88
C THR A 27 6.78 -12.36 -5.96
N ALA A 28 5.99 -11.34 -5.60
CA ALA A 28 6.44 -9.95 -5.64
C ALA A 28 7.45 -9.61 -4.54
N ARG A 29 8.41 -8.72 -4.84
CA ARG A 29 9.21 -8.01 -3.82
C ARG A 29 8.37 -6.86 -3.28
N ILE A 30 8.35 -6.68 -1.96
CA ILE A 30 7.68 -5.55 -1.32
C ILE A 30 8.70 -4.44 -1.04
N SER A 31 8.49 -3.29 -1.68
CA SER A 31 9.33 -2.09 -1.52
C SER A 31 8.64 -1.06 -0.65
N VAL A 32 9.35 -0.51 0.34
CA VAL A 32 8.92 0.65 1.10
C VAL A 32 9.75 1.86 0.71
N LYS A 33 9.07 2.89 0.19
CA LYS A 33 9.68 4.16 -0.22
C LYS A 33 9.65 5.15 0.93
N LEU A 34 10.83 5.55 1.39
CA LEU A 34 11.05 6.52 2.46
C LEU A 34 11.74 7.77 1.89
N VAL A 35 11.51 8.93 2.49
CA VAL A 35 12.21 10.17 2.14
C VAL A 35 13.30 10.43 3.18
N ALA A 36 14.51 10.73 2.70
CA ALA A 36 15.67 11.02 3.54
C ALA A 36 15.36 12.10 4.57
N ARG A 37 15.58 11.76 5.84
CA ARG A 37 15.49 12.64 7.01
C ARG A 37 16.36 12.06 8.13
N ILE A 38 16.72 12.88 9.11
CA ILE A 38 17.41 12.39 10.31
C ILE A 38 16.51 11.36 11.02
N GLY A 39 17.09 10.24 11.42
CA GLY A 39 16.39 9.14 12.09
C GLY A 39 15.74 8.13 11.14
N ILE A 40 15.98 8.25 9.82
CA ILE A 40 15.50 7.30 8.83
C ILE A 40 16.07 5.89 9.04
N GLY A 41 17.29 5.75 9.57
CA GLY A 41 17.90 4.44 9.83
C GLY A 41 17.11 3.61 10.85
N VAL A 42 16.52 4.26 11.85
CA VAL A 42 15.65 3.63 12.86
C VAL A 42 14.36 3.14 12.22
N ILE A 43 13.74 3.97 11.38
CA ILE A 43 12.52 3.63 10.64
C ILE A 43 12.79 2.46 9.69
N ALA A 44 13.88 2.53 8.91
CA ALA A 44 14.30 1.47 8.01
C ALA A 44 14.49 0.14 8.75
N SER A 45 15.07 0.16 9.95
CA SER A 45 15.22 -1.03 10.78
C SER A 45 13.87 -1.63 11.18
N GLY A 46 12.89 -0.80 11.55
CA GLY A 46 11.53 -1.24 11.82
C GLY A 46 10.87 -1.88 10.58
N VAL A 47 11.01 -1.24 9.43
CA VAL A 47 10.42 -1.69 8.17
C VAL A 47 11.00 -3.03 7.71
N VAL A 48 12.32 -3.22 7.88
CA VAL A 48 12.99 -4.50 7.56
C VAL A 48 12.59 -5.60 8.53
N LYS A 49 12.39 -5.29 9.81
CA LYS A 49 11.80 -6.24 10.79
C LYS A 49 10.35 -6.60 10.43
N GLY A 50 9.61 -5.67 9.83
CA GLY A 50 8.32 -5.88 9.19
C GLY A 50 8.37 -6.65 7.86
N LYS A 51 9.52 -7.27 7.52
CA LYS A 51 9.74 -8.15 6.37
C LYS A 51 9.77 -7.46 4.99
N ALA A 52 10.03 -6.15 4.92
CA ALA A 52 10.26 -5.51 3.62
C ALA A 52 11.45 -6.14 2.88
N ASP A 53 11.27 -6.45 1.59
CA ASP A 53 12.32 -7.00 0.72
C ASP A 53 13.25 -5.90 0.18
N HIS A 54 12.73 -4.68 0.07
CA HIS A 54 13.38 -3.57 -0.60
C HIS A 54 13.04 -2.23 0.07
N LEU A 55 14.01 -1.32 0.11
CA LEU A 55 13.86 0.05 0.59
C LEU A 55 14.27 1.02 -0.51
N THR A 56 13.45 2.04 -0.79
CA THR A 56 13.87 3.19 -1.58
C THR A 56 14.08 4.38 -0.67
N ILE A 57 15.29 4.93 -0.63
CA ILE A 57 15.60 6.17 0.08
C ILE A 57 15.63 7.33 -0.92
N SER A 58 14.63 8.20 -0.83
CA SER A 58 14.47 9.33 -1.74
C SER A 58 15.07 10.61 -1.18
N GLY A 59 15.92 11.26 -1.97
CA GLY A 59 16.43 12.59 -1.64
C GLY A 59 15.40 13.70 -1.85
N MET A 60 15.58 14.81 -1.13
CA MET A 60 14.74 16.03 -1.21
C MET A 60 14.59 16.60 -2.62
N SER A 61 15.56 16.34 -3.50
CA SER A 61 15.63 16.91 -4.85
C SER A 61 14.78 16.15 -5.88
N GLY A 62 13.97 15.18 -5.46
CA GLY A 62 13.08 14.39 -6.31
C GLY A 62 12.15 15.25 -7.20
N GLY A 63 11.79 14.71 -8.36
CA GLY A 63 10.82 15.35 -9.26
C GLY A 63 9.37 15.17 -8.78
N THR A 64 8.49 16.11 -9.12
CA THR A 64 7.05 15.99 -8.91
C THR A 64 6.28 16.68 -10.04
N GLY A 65 5.13 16.13 -10.42
CA GLY A 65 4.21 16.76 -11.37
C GLY A 65 3.46 17.96 -10.78
N ALA A 66 3.15 17.90 -9.47
CA ALA A 66 2.46 18.94 -8.73
C ALA A 66 2.78 18.82 -7.23
N ALA A 67 3.23 19.90 -6.61
CA ALA A 67 3.39 20.02 -5.16
C ALA A 67 3.43 21.49 -4.75
N LYS A 68 3.23 21.77 -3.46
CA LYS A 68 3.43 23.12 -2.91
C LYS A 68 4.91 23.49 -2.98
N TRP A 69 5.19 24.75 -3.32
CA TRP A 69 6.56 25.29 -3.36
C TRP A 69 7.30 25.12 -2.04
N THR A 70 6.60 25.30 -0.93
CA THR A 70 7.16 25.12 0.42
C THR A 70 7.69 23.70 0.61
N SER A 71 6.92 22.68 0.19
CA SER A 71 7.37 21.28 0.24
C SER A 71 8.59 21.02 -0.64
N ILE A 72 8.61 21.56 -1.86
CA ILE A 72 9.74 21.38 -2.80
C ILE A 72 11.03 22.00 -2.26
N LYS A 73 10.93 23.11 -1.52
CA LYS A 73 12.10 23.89 -1.08
C LYS A 73 12.55 23.59 0.34
N HIS A 74 11.68 23.06 1.18
CA HIS A 74 11.90 23.00 2.63
C HIS A 74 11.60 21.64 3.28
N CYS A 75 11.24 20.60 2.52
CA CYS A 75 11.00 19.27 3.06
C CYS A 75 11.99 18.22 2.53
N GLY A 76 12.47 17.36 3.43
CA GLY A 76 13.43 16.29 3.15
C GLY A 76 14.90 16.72 3.27
N LEU A 77 15.80 15.74 3.16
CA LEU A 77 17.25 15.91 3.15
C LEU A 77 17.89 15.33 1.89
N PRO A 78 19.18 15.63 1.62
CA PRO A 78 19.95 14.95 0.57
C PRO A 78 19.94 13.43 0.75
N TRP A 79 19.89 12.69 -0.37
CA TRP A 79 19.84 11.23 -0.32
C TRP A 79 21.14 10.65 0.23
N GLU A 80 22.28 11.35 0.09
CA GLU A 80 23.57 10.94 0.60
C GLU A 80 23.53 10.64 2.10
N ILE A 81 22.89 11.54 2.86
CA ILE A 81 22.70 11.39 4.32
C ILE A 81 21.77 10.22 4.61
N GLY A 82 20.62 10.16 3.92
CA GLY A 82 19.61 9.14 4.18
C GLY A 82 20.10 7.72 3.86
N VAL A 83 20.82 7.55 2.75
CA VAL A 83 21.39 6.26 2.32
C VAL A 83 22.46 5.80 3.30
N ALA A 84 23.40 6.70 3.66
CA ALA A 84 24.46 6.38 4.61
C ALA A 84 23.89 5.99 5.98
N GLU A 85 22.97 6.79 6.54
CA GLU A 85 22.34 6.50 7.83
C GLU A 85 21.58 5.17 7.81
N THR A 86 20.83 4.91 6.72
CA THR A 86 20.10 3.65 6.53
C THR A 86 21.07 2.47 6.46
N HIS A 87 22.10 2.54 5.62
CA HIS A 87 23.08 1.48 5.45
C HIS A 87 23.82 1.18 6.77
N GLN A 88 24.35 2.21 7.42
CA GLN A 88 25.06 2.11 8.71
C GLN A 88 24.17 1.49 9.79
N THR A 89 22.93 1.96 9.92
CA THR A 89 22.00 1.47 10.97
C THR A 89 21.59 0.03 10.72
N LEU A 90 21.32 -0.36 9.47
CA LEU A 90 20.97 -1.74 9.13
C LEU A 90 22.14 -2.69 9.35
N VAL A 91 23.37 -2.27 9.06
CA VAL A 91 24.58 -3.06 9.35
C VAL A 91 24.78 -3.21 10.85
N LEU A 92 24.65 -2.12 11.61
CA LEU A 92 24.75 -2.11 13.07
C LEU A 92 23.77 -3.10 13.73
N ASN A 93 22.57 -3.24 13.17
CA ASN A 93 21.51 -4.11 13.69
C ASN A 93 21.49 -5.54 13.11
N GLY A 94 22.42 -5.90 12.22
CA GLY A 94 22.41 -7.23 11.58
C GLY A 94 21.19 -7.47 10.67
N LEU A 95 20.69 -6.41 10.03
CA LEU A 95 19.51 -6.44 9.15
C LEU A 95 19.86 -6.21 7.66
N ARG A 96 21.10 -5.81 7.36
CA ARG A 96 21.50 -5.38 6.01
C ARG A 96 21.50 -6.52 4.97
N ASP A 97 21.62 -7.76 5.41
CA ASP A 97 21.70 -8.97 4.61
C ASP A 97 20.38 -9.34 3.90
N ARG A 98 19.25 -8.82 4.39
CA ARG A 98 17.90 -9.23 3.99
C ARG A 98 17.09 -8.19 3.21
N VAL A 99 17.70 -7.06 2.88
CA VAL A 99 17.00 -5.96 2.21
C VAL A 99 17.86 -5.31 1.15
N THR A 100 17.29 -5.09 -0.03
CA THR A 100 17.92 -4.28 -1.06
C THR A 100 17.69 -2.80 -0.78
N VAL A 101 18.75 -1.99 -0.72
CA VAL A 101 18.64 -0.54 -0.57
C VAL A 101 18.80 0.14 -1.93
N GLN A 102 17.76 0.84 -2.36
CA GLN A 102 17.73 1.67 -3.56
C GLN A 102 17.73 3.15 -3.17
N THR A 103 18.27 4.01 -4.03
CA THR A 103 18.16 5.46 -3.86
C THR A 103 17.73 6.18 -5.12
N ASP A 104 17.00 7.29 -4.95
CA ASP A 104 16.67 8.24 -6.01
C ASP A 104 16.88 9.69 -5.54
N GLY A 105 16.83 10.63 -6.49
CA GLY A 105 16.95 12.07 -6.19
C GLY A 105 17.98 12.77 -7.04
N GLN A 106 17.64 13.04 -8.31
CA GLN A 106 18.52 13.71 -9.28
C GLN A 106 19.84 13.00 -9.59
N ILE A 107 19.86 11.66 -9.48
CA ILE A 107 20.94 10.83 -10.01
C ILE A 107 20.90 10.94 -11.54
N ARG A 108 22.01 11.37 -12.16
CA ARG A 108 22.05 11.67 -13.60
C ARG A 108 23.29 11.11 -14.29
N THR A 109 24.40 10.95 -13.56
CA THR A 109 25.73 10.63 -14.09
C THR A 109 26.26 9.33 -13.50
N GLY A 110 27.25 8.70 -14.15
CA GLY A 110 27.87 7.47 -13.64
C GLY A 110 28.55 7.72 -12.30
N ARG A 111 29.09 8.94 -12.09
CA ARG A 111 29.59 9.37 -10.79
C ARG A 111 28.53 9.33 -9.69
N ASP A 112 27.31 9.81 -9.96
CA ASP A 112 26.23 9.77 -8.98
C ASP A 112 25.88 8.33 -8.60
N VAL A 113 25.86 7.42 -9.59
CA VAL A 113 25.62 5.98 -9.38
C VAL A 113 26.71 5.35 -8.50
N VAL A 114 27.99 5.64 -8.79
CA VAL A 114 29.10 5.14 -7.97
C VAL A 114 29.06 5.73 -6.55
N MET A 115 28.76 7.03 -6.40
CA MET A 115 28.60 7.66 -5.08
C MET A 115 27.48 7.00 -4.27
N ALA A 116 26.34 6.72 -4.89
CA ALA A 116 25.24 5.98 -4.25
C ALA A 116 25.68 4.60 -3.77
N ALA A 117 26.42 3.86 -4.60
CA ALA A 117 26.95 2.56 -4.23
C ALA A 117 27.90 2.65 -3.04
N LEU A 118 28.90 3.54 -3.09
CA LEU A 118 29.89 3.73 -2.05
C LEU A 118 29.26 4.10 -0.69
N LEU A 119 28.12 4.82 -0.70
CA LEU A 119 27.37 5.16 0.50
C LEU A 119 26.43 4.03 1.00
N GLY A 120 26.21 2.98 0.21
CA GLY A 120 25.53 1.75 0.65
C GLY A 120 24.32 1.29 -0.17
N ALA A 121 24.00 1.97 -1.28
CA ALA A 121 22.91 1.57 -2.17
C ALA A 121 23.33 0.43 -3.12
N GLU A 122 22.40 -0.47 -3.41
CA GLU A 122 22.51 -1.57 -4.37
C GLU A 122 21.85 -1.23 -5.71
N GLU A 123 20.78 -0.45 -5.67
CA GLU A 123 20.03 -0.04 -6.84
C GLU A 123 19.93 1.49 -6.88
N VAL A 124 19.79 2.04 -8.08
CA VAL A 124 19.52 3.47 -8.29
C VAL A 124 18.28 3.62 -9.17
N ALA A 125 17.38 4.50 -8.75
CA ALA A 125 16.20 4.85 -9.53
C ALA A 125 16.38 6.20 -10.21
N LEU A 126 16.08 6.23 -11.52
CA LEU A 126 16.22 7.40 -12.38
C LEU A 126 14.82 7.92 -12.74
N THR A 127 14.64 9.23 -12.70
CA THR A 127 13.33 9.85 -13.03
C THR A 127 13.49 11.00 -14.00
N THR A 128 14.11 12.11 -13.58
CA THR A 128 14.18 13.33 -14.39
C THR A 128 15.05 13.16 -15.64
N ALA A 129 16.20 12.50 -15.55
CA ALA A 129 17.05 12.28 -16.72
C ALA A 129 16.37 11.43 -17.80
N PRO A 130 15.73 10.29 -17.49
CA PRO A 130 14.87 9.57 -18.44
C PRO A 130 13.76 10.44 -19.07
N LEU A 131 13.13 11.33 -18.31
CA LEU A 131 12.12 12.24 -18.88
C LEU A 131 12.75 13.24 -19.87
N ILE A 132 13.97 13.72 -19.60
CA ILE A 132 14.70 14.62 -20.50
C ILE A 132 15.08 13.90 -21.80
N THR A 133 15.53 12.64 -21.72
CA THR A 133 15.85 11.85 -22.93
C THR A 133 14.62 11.58 -23.79
N LEU A 134 13.43 11.58 -23.17
CA LEU A 134 12.14 11.47 -23.85
C LEU A 134 11.56 12.82 -24.31
N GLY A 135 12.30 13.92 -24.15
CA GLY A 135 11.95 15.23 -24.71
C GLY A 135 11.53 16.29 -23.69
N CYS A 136 11.55 16.00 -22.37
CA CYS A 136 11.28 17.03 -21.36
C CYS A 136 12.28 18.19 -21.45
N THR A 137 11.77 19.40 -21.67
CA THR A 137 12.57 20.64 -21.76
C THR A 137 12.69 21.39 -20.43
N MET A 138 12.32 20.75 -19.31
CA MET A 138 12.40 21.32 -17.96
C MET A 138 11.61 22.64 -17.77
N MET A 139 10.49 22.80 -18.47
CA MET A 139 9.63 24.00 -18.39
C MET A 139 8.91 24.18 -17.03
N ARG A 140 8.79 23.11 -16.23
CA ARG A 140 8.14 23.11 -14.88
C ARG A 140 6.67 23.55 -14.86
N LYS A 141 5.93 23.30 -15.94
CA LYS A 141 4.47 23.52 -16.05
C LYS A 141 3.64 22.23 -16.00
N CYS A 142 4.19 21.16 -15.42
CA CYS A 142 3.55 19.84 -15.38
C CYS A 142 2.15 19.88 -14.74
N HIS A 143 1.97 20.66 -13.68
CA HIS A 143 0.71 20.83 -12.95
C HIS A 143 -0.38 21.60 -13.72
N LEU A 144 -0.03 22.27 -14.83
CA LEU A 144 -0.96 23.09 -15.60
C LEU A 144 -1.58 22.34 -16.79
N ASN A 145 -1.26 21.05 -16.96
CA ASN A 145 -1.69 20.26 -18.12
C ASN A 145 -1.24 20.82 -19.49
N THR A 146 -0.26 21.74 -19.52
CA THR A 146 0.18 22.50 -20.71
C THR A 146 1.60 22.16 -21.17
N CYS A 147 2.00 20.89 -21.02
CA CYS A 147 3.33 20.45 -21.44
C CYS A 147 3.52 20.62 -22.96
N PRO A 148 4.50 21.43 -23.43
CA PRO A 148 4.63 21.77 -24.85
C PRO A 148 5.12 20.60 -25.72
N VAL A 149 5.64 19.55 -25.09
CA VAL A 149 6.30 18.39 -25.71
C VAL A 149 5.56 17.08 -25.44
N GLY A 150 4.31 17.15 -24.94
CA GLY A 150 3.46 15.97 -24.76
C GLY A 150 3.89 15.00 -23.64
N VAL A 151 4.84 15.36 -22.78
CA VAL A 151 5.34 14.48 -21.70
C VAL A 151 4.39 14.45 -20.49
N ALA A 152 4.04 15.61 -19.94
CA ALA A 152 3.24 15.73 -18.71
C ALA A 152 1.93 16.48 -18.98
N THR A 153 1.06 15.88 -19.79
CA THR A 153 -0.26 16.43 -20.17
C THR A 153 -1.21 15.31 -20.58
N GLN A 154 -2.50 15.50 -20.30
CA GLN A 154 -3.61 14.68 -20.75
C GLN A 154 -4.33 15.30 -21.96
N ASP A 155 -3.96 16.53 -22.36
CA ASP A 155 -4.52 17.20 -23.54
C ASP A 155 -4.16 16.41 -24.82
N PRO A 156 -5.14 15.98 -25.64
CA PRO A 156 -4.89 15.19 -26.84
C PRO A 156 -4.01 15.89 -27.88
N GLU A 157 -4.16 17.21 -28.07
CA GLU A 157 -3.39 17.98 -29.05
C GLU A 157 -1.94 18.17 -28.61
N LEU A 158 -1.71 18.35 -27.30
CA LEU A 158 -0.36 18.42 -26.76
C LEU A 158 0.32 17.05 -26.72
N ARG A 159 -0.42 15.97 -26.44
CA ARG A 159 0.11 14.59 -26.47
C ARG A 159 0.63 14.19 -27.85
N LYS A 160 -0.01 14.65 -28.95
CA LYS A 160 0.49 14.45 -30.32
C LYS A 160 1.90 15.02 -30.55
N LYS A 161 2.36 15.95 -29.71
CA LYS A 161 3.70 16.56 -29.78
C LYS A 161 4.80 15.70 -29.13
N PHE A 162 4.45 14.58 -28.50
CA PHE A 162 5.42 13.67 -27.91
C PHE A 162 6.22 12.93 -29.00
N THR A 163 7.52 13.17 -29.04
CA THR A 163 8.45 12.56 -30.02
C THR A 163 9.47 11.62 -29.38
N GLY A 164 9.38 11.38 -28.07
CA GLY A 164 10.29 10.51 -27.34
C GLY A 164 10.21 9.06 -27.83
N GLN A 165 11.36 8.44 -28.06
CA GLN A 165 11.47 7.05 -28.51
C GLN A 165 12.14 6.18 -27.45
N PRO A 166 11.77 4.89 -27.31
CA PRO A 166 12.45 3.96 -26.40
C PRO A 166 13.97 3.93 -26.58
N GLU A 167 14.45 4.04 -27.82
CA GLU A 167 15.87 4.03 -28.18
C GLU A 167 16.65 5.17 -27.52
N HIS A 168 16.04 6.34 -27.31
CA HIS A 168 16.69 7.45 -26.62
C HIS A 168 16.98 7.11 -25.15
N LEU A 169 16.05 6.43 -24.49
CA LEU A 169 16.21 5.98 -23.12
C LEU A 169 17.24 4.85 -23.03
N ILE A 170 17.18 3.88 -23.95
CA ILE A 170 18.14 2.78 -24.04
C ILE A 170 19.57 3.33 -24.20
N ASN A 171 19.78 4.27 -25.13
CA ASN A 171 21.08 4.89 -25.36
C ASN A 171 21.58 5.62 -24.11
N TYR A 172 20.71 6.38 -23.43
CA TYR A 172 21.07 7.03 -22.17
C TYR A 172 21.52 6.05 -21.09
N LEU A 173 20.78 4.94 -20.90
CA LEU A 173 21.13 3.93 -19.92
C LEU A 173 22.47 3.24 -20.25
N PHE A 174 22.75 2.96 -21.53
CA PHE A 174 24.05 2.42 -21.94
C PHE A 174 25.21 3.40 -21.69
N MET A 175 25.03 4.69 -22.00
CA MET A 175 26.03 5.72 -21.71
C MET A 175 26.28 5.85 -20.21
N LEU A 176 25.22 5.87 -19.40
CA LEU A 176 25.31 5.92 -17.95
C LEU A 176 26.06 4.70 -17.39
N ALA A 177 25.76 3.51 -17.91
CA ALA A 177 26.42 2.29 -17.50
C ALA A 177 27.91 2.27 -17.89
N GLU A 178 28.28 2.78 -19.08
CA GLU A 178 29.69 2.88 -19.50
C GLU A 178 30.48 3.89 -18.64
N ASP A 179 29.89 5.05 -18.35
CA ASP A 179 30.50 6.04 -17.45
C ASP A 179 30.72 5.44 -16.04
N THR A 180 29.71 4.72 -15.53
CA THR A 180 29.80 3.99 -14.25
C THR A 180 30.94 2.96 -14.27
N ARG A 181 31.03 2.13 -15.32
CA ARG A 181 32.10 1.13 -15.48
C ARG A 181 33.49 1.76 -15.56
N SER A 182 33.61 2.88 -16.26
CA SER A 182 34.89 3.61 -16.38
C SER A 182 35.39 4.08 -15.02
N ILE A 183 34.49 4.61 -14.18
CA ILE A 183 34.82 5.00 -12.81
C ILE A 183 35.15 3.77 -11.96
N MET A 184 34.36 2.70 -12.03
CA MET A 184 34.64 1.43 -11.33
C MET A 184 36.04 0.89 -11.66
N ALA A 185 36.42 0.88 -12.94
CA ALA A 185 37.72 0.42 -13.39
C ALA A 185 38.85 1.29 -12.80
N SER A 186 38.66 2.61 -12.73
CA SER A 186 39.64 3.53 -12.11
C SER A 186 39.82 3.29 -10.60
N LEU A 187 38.80 2.76 -9.93
CA LEU A 187 38.83 2.36 -8.51
C LEU A 187 39.31 0.91 -8.31
N GLY A 188 39.58 0.17 -9.39
CA GLY A 188 39.98 -1.23 -9.34
C GLY A 188 38.84 -2.22 -9.08
N CYS A 189 37.58 -1.79 -9.17
CA CYS A 189 36.39 -2.63 -8.93
C CYS A 189 35.89 -3.29 -10.22
N ARG A 190 35.69 -4.61 -10.20
CA ARG A 190 35.21 -5.39 -11.36
C ARG A 190 33.72 -5.67 -11.30
N LYS A 191 33.16 -5.78 -10.09
CA LYS A 191 31.72 -6.01 -9.86
C LYS A 191 31.13 -4.83 -9.10
N PHE A 192 29.87 -4.50 -9.38
CA PHE A 192 29.19 -3.39 -8.71
C PHE A 192 29.14 -3.57 -7.20
N ASN A 193 28.93 -4.81 -6.73
CA ASN A 193 28.88 -5.13 -5.30
C ASN A 193 30.21 -4.86 -4.56
N GLU A 194 31.33 -4.73 -5.27
CA GLU A 194 32.63 -4.38 -4.66
C GLU A 194 32.68 -2.90 -4.25
N LEU A 195 31.75 -2.05 -4.73
CA LEU A 195 31.60 -0.66 -4.31
C LEU A 195 30.73 -0.50 -3.06
N ILE A 196 29.77 -1.41 -2.83
CA ILE A 196 28.67 -1.13 -1.91
C ILE A 196 29.19 -0.91 -0.48
N GLY A 197 28.93 0.28 0.06
CA GLY A 197 29.33 0.67 1.41
C GLY A 197 30.81 1.00 1.59
N ARG A 198 31.63 0.96 0.53
CA ARG A 198 33.09 1.26 0.54
C ARG A 198 33.39 2.76 0.67
N THR A 199 32.90 3.35 1.74
CA THR A 199 33.13 4.75 2.10
C THR A 199 34.60 5.09 2.36
N ASP A 200 35.47 4.08 2.57
CA ASP A 200 36.93 4.24 2.62
C ASP A 200 37.54 4.73 1.30
N LEU A 201 36.84 4.56 0.17
CA LEU A 201 37.24 5.09 -1.14
C LEU A 201 36.86 6.58 -1.32
N LEU A 202 36.18 7.17 -0.34
CA LEU A 202 35.76 8.57 -0.36
C LEU A 202 36.60 9.41 0.58
N ARG A 203 36.88 10.64 0.17
CA ARG A 203 37.45 11.67 1.04
C ARG A 203 36.88 13.04 0.71
N PRO A 204 36.73 13.93 1.72
CA PRO A 204 36.38 15.33 1.46
C PRO A 204 37.44 15.97 0.55
N LYS A 205 36.99 16.89 -0.32
CA LYS A 205 37.93 17.67 -1.13
C LYS A 205 38.71 18.63 -0.22
N ALA A 206 40.03 18.72 -0.41
CA ALA A 206 40.90 19.53 0.44
C ALA A 206 40.46 21.00 0.53
N HIS A 207 40.02 21.58 -0.59
CA HIS A 207 39.64 22.99 -0.67
C HIS A 207 38.29 23.34 -0.02
N LEU A 208 37.55 22.38 0.55
CA LEU A 208 36.30 22.70 1.26
C LEU A 208 36.54 23.59 2.47
N LYS A 209 37.75 23.53 3.06
CA LYS A 209 38.14 24.38 4.18
C LYS A 209 38.52 25.81 3.78
N ASP A 210 38.75 26.05 2.49
CA ASP A 210 39.24 27.33 1.98
C ASP A 210 38.12 28.38 1.87
N HIS A 211 36.85 27.95 1.92
CA HIS A 211 35.69 28.83 1.77
C HIS A 211 34.86 28.88 3.06
N TRP A 212 34.55 30.08 3.55
CA TRP A 212 33.88 30.31 4.84
C TRP A 212 32.53 29.59 5.00
N LYS A 213 31.75 29.44 3.91
CA LYS A 213 30.46 28.70 3.95
C LYS A 213 30.60 27.18 4.09
N THR A 214 31.78 26.63 3.83
CA THR A 214 32.01 25.18 3.81
C THR A 214 33.06 24.74 4.83
N ALA A 215 33.71 25.69 5.50
CA ALA A 215 34.80 25.45 6.44
C ALA A 215 34.40 24.53 7.60
N ASP A 216 33.16 24.63 8.06
CA ASP A 216 32.63 23.89 9.21
C ASP A 216 31.88 22.60 8.82
N LEU A 217 31.90 22.19 7.54
CA LEU A 217 31.26 20.95 7.12
C LEU A 217 32.09 19.74 7.60
N ASP A 218 31.48 18.92 8.46
CA ASP A 218 32.04 17.65 8.90
C ASP A 218 31.36 16.47 8.18
N PHE A 219 32.17 15.62 7.58
CA PHE A 219 31.73 14.42 6.85
C PHE A 219 32.09 13.13 7.59
N THR A 220 32.61 13.22 8.81
CA THR A 220 33.12 12.07 9.58
C THR A 220 32.06 10.98 9.75
N ASP A 221 30.84 11.35 10.16
CA ASP A 221 29.76 10.37 10.34
C ASP A 221 29.22 9.84 9.01
N LEU A 222 29.13 10.69 7.98
CA LEU A 222 28.68 10.28 6.65
C LEU A 222 29.61 9.24 6.02
N LEU A 223 30.92 9.43 6.18
CA LEU A 223 31.95 8.57 5.60
C LEU A 223 32.42 7.47 6.56
N LYS A 224 31.74 7.30 7.69
CA LYS A 224 32.09 6.25 8.65
C LYS A 224 31.86 4.88 8.02
N PRO A 225 32.90 4.02 7.94
CA PRO A 225 32.73 2.73 7.30
C PRO A 225 31.85 1.78 8.10
N ALA A 226 30.77 1.29 7.49
CA ALA A 226 29.74 0.54 8.20
C ALA A 226 30.24 -0.79 8.78
N TRP A 227 31.28 -1.42 8.19
CA TRP A 227 31.89 -2.63 8.77
C TRP A 227 32.53 -2.38 10.13
N THR A 228 32.91 -1.14 10.46
CA THR A 228 33.43 -0.79 11.80
C THR A 228 32.32 -0.70 12.85
N LEU A 229 31.05 -0.65 12.43
CA LEU A 229 29.89 -0.58 13.31
C LEU A 229 29.36 -1.95 13.72
N GLN A 230 29.87 -3.03 13.15
CA GLN A 230 29.42 -4.37 13.49
C GLN A 230 29.77 -4.68 14.94
N SER A 231 28.75 -4.93 15.77
CA SER A 231 28.98 -5.48 17.11
C SER A 231 29.21 -6.99 17.02
N MET A 232 30.09 -7.52 17.86
CA MET A 232 30.29 -8.98 18.04
C MET A 232 28.99 -9.72 18.43
N ALA A 233 27.96 -8.99 18.91
CA ALA A 233 26.68 -9.53 19.34
C ALA A 233 25.65 -9.72 18.21
N ALA A 234 25.86 -9.15 17.02
CA ALA A 234 24.84 -9.07 15.96
C ALA A 234 24.73 -10.31 15.04
N GLY A 235 25.37 -11.43 15.38
CA GLY A 235 25.29 -12.66 14.57
C GLY A 235 26.15 -12.57 13.29
N ARG A 236 26.72 -13.71 12.91
CA ARG A 236 27.70 -13.82 11.83
C ARG A 236 27.02 -13.64 10.47
N ASN A 237 27.20 -12.48 9.85
CA ASN A 237 27.51 -12.46 8.41
C ASN A 237 28.13 -11.16 7.91
N GLY A 238 28.05 -10.06 8.67
CA GLY A 238 28.72 -8.81 8.34
C GLY A 238 28.46 -8.29 6.91
N ALA A 239 27.32 -8.68 6.33
CA ALA A 239 27.00 -8.39 4.94
C ALA A 239 26.77 -6.88 4.75
N MET A 240 27.35 -6.33 3.68
CA MET A 240 27.19 -4.92 3.31
C MET A 240 26.03 -4.71 2.33
N PHE A 241 25.48 -5.79 1.79
CA PHE A 241 24.43 -5.78 0.78
C PHE A 241 23.49 -6.98 0.95
N CYS A 242 22.37 -6.99 0.23
CA CYS A 242 21.37 -8.04 0.29
C CYS A 242 21.92 -9.36 -0.28
N CYS A 243 21.94 -10.41 0.53
CA CYS A 243 22.39 -11.74 0.13
C CYS A 243 21.42 -12.85 0.54
N THR A 244 20.35 -12.52 1.25
CA THR A 244 19.37 -13.49 1.75
C THR A 244 17.96 -12.94 1.53
N PRO A 245 17.04 -13.70 0.92
CA PRO A 245 15.65 -13.26 0.79
C PRO A 245 14.97 -13.21 2.16
N GLN A 246 13.96 -12.35 2.31
CA GLN A 246 13.10 -12.35 3.49
C GLN A 246 12.25 -13.62 3.53
N ASP A 247 12.13 -14.21 4.71
CA ASP A 247 11.12 -15.21 5.00
C ASP A 247 9.84 -14.53 5.48
N HIS A 248 8.81 -14.60 4.64
CA HIS A 248 7.47 -14.05 4.88
C HIS A 248 6.52 -15.05 5.55
N GLU A 249 7.00 -16.24 5.93
CA GLU A 249 6.25 -17.25 6.69
C GLU A 249 4.96 -17.72 6.00
N LEU A 250 4.87 -17.56 4.68
CA LEU A 250 3.71 -17.91 3.85
C LEU A 250 3.38 -19.41 3.85
N ALA A 251 4.25 -20.26 4.39
CA ALA A 251 3.99 -21.69 4.51
C ALA A 251 2.92 -22.01 5.59
N HIS A 252 2.74 -21.11 6.56
CA HIS A 252 1.93 -21.36 7.76
C HIS A 252 0.59 -20.62 7.77
N VAL A 253 0.30 -19.80 6.76
CA VAL A 253 -0.94 -19.02 6.67
C VAL A 253 -2.15 -19.91 6.34
N LEU A 254 -3.31 -19.58 6.90
CA LEU A 254 -4.57 -20.33 6.74
C LEU A 254 -4.96 -20.52 5.27
N ASP A 255 -4.67 -19.53 4.41
CA ASP A 255 -4.97 -19.58 2.99
C ASP A 255 -4.36 -20.79 2.27
N ARG A 256 -3.25 -21.35 2.74
CA ARG A 256 -2.69 -22.57 2.14
C ARG A 256 -3.71 -23.71 2.18
N GLN A 257 -4.45 -23.82 3.26
CA GLN A 257 -5.53 -24.80 3.39
C GLN A 257 -6.74 -24.41 2.56
N LEU A 258 -7.07 -23.11 2.50
CA LEU A 258 -8.21 -22.63 1.72
C LEU A 258 -8.02 -22.88 0.22
N VAL A 259 -6.82 -22.64 -0.33
CA VAL A 259 -6.50 -22.92 -1.74
C VAL A 259 -6.68 -24.40 -2.05
N LEU A 260 -6.21 -25.29 -1.18
CA LEU A 260 -6.39 -26.75 -1.36
C LEU A 260 -7.86 -27.14 -1.34
N ARG A 261 -8.65 -26.58 -0.40
CA ARG A 261 -10.10 -26.86 -0.31
C ARG A 261 -10.91 -26.21 -1.44
N ALA A 262 -10.36 -25.18 -2.09
CA ALA A 262 -10.94 -24.51 -3.24
C ALA A 262 -10.55 -25.13 -4.59
N ALA A 263 -9.72 -26.18 -4.60
CA ALA A 263 -9.30 -26.87 -5.83
C ALA A 263 -10.45 -27.23 -6.80
N PRO A 264 -11.65 -27.68 -6.35
CA PRO A 264 -12.76 -27.94 -7.28
C PRO A 264 -13.13 -26.74 -8.17
N ALA A 265 -13.09 -25.53 -7.63
CA ALA A 265 -13.39 -24.29 -8.35
C ALA A 265 -12.19 -23.75 -9.13
N LEU A 266 -10.98 -24.03 -8.66
CA LEU A 266 -9.74 -23.55 -9.28
C LEU A 266 -9.21 -24.48 -10.39
N GLU A 267 -9.66 -25.73 -10.46
CA GLU A 267 -9.09 -26.77 -11.34
C GLU A 267 -10.13 -27.57 -12.12
N SER A 268 -11.34 -27.77 -11.58
CA SER A 268 -12.34 -28.70 -12.14
C SER A 268 -13.64 -28.03 -12.57
N GLU A 269 -13.67 -26.68 -12.63
CA GLU A 269 -14.84 -25.85 -13.00
C GLU A 269 -16.11 -26.07 -12.13
N GLY A 270 -15.98 -26.74 -10.97
CA GLY A 270 -17.09 -27.01 -10.04
C GLY A 270 -17.11 -26.08 -8.82
N PRO A 271 -18.25 -25.86 -8.15
CA PRO A 271 -18.29 -25.01 -6.96
C PRO A 271 -17.52 -25.65 -5.79
N ALA A 272 -16.86 -24.83 -4.98
CA ALA A 272 -16.19 -25.24 -3.74
C ALA A 272 -16.89 -24.61 -2.53
N VAL A 273 -17.58 -25.43 -1.74
CA VAL A 273 -18.23 -25.00 -0.49
C VAL A 273 -17.44 -25.54 0.70
N VAL A 274 -16.89 -24.62 1.49
CA VAL A 274 -15.93 -24.87 2.55
C VAL A 274 -16.57 -24.41 3.86
N LYS A 275 -17.09 -25.34 4.65
CA LYS A 275 -17.77 -25.04 5.93
C LYS A 275 -16.83 -25.21 7.12
N ASP A 276 -17.24 -24.60 8.24
CA ASP A 276 -16.70 -24.77 9.59
C ASP A 276 -15.19 -24.50 9.70
N VAL A 277 -14.71 -23.44 9.03
CA VAL A 277 -13.32 -22.99 9.18
C VAL A 277 -13.19 -22.21 10.48
N SER A 278 -12.52 -22.76 11.49
CA SER A 278 -12.18 -22.00 12.69
C SER A 278 -11.19 -20.90 12.35
N ILE A 279 -11.45 -19.68 12.83
CA ILE A 279 -10.59 -18.52 12.64
C ILE A 279 -10.32 -17.84 13.99
N ARG A 280 -9.09 -17.33 14.16
CA ARG A 280 -8.64 -16.60 15.34
C ARG A 280 -7.97 -15.29 14.93
N ASN A 281 -7.80 -14.38 15.89
CA ASN A 281 -7.22 -13.06 15.66
C ASN A 281 -5.75 -13.09 15.14
N VAL A 282 -5.07 -14.22 15.30
CA VAL A 282 -3.74 -14.47 14.73
C VAL A 282 -3.76 -14.81 13.24
N ASP A 283 -4.91 -15.24 12.71
CA ASP A 283 -5.13 -15.56 11.30
C ASP A 283 -5.41 -14.25 10.54
N ARG A 284 -4.34 -13.67 10.00
CA ARG A 284 -4.32 -12.35 9.33
C ARG A 284 -4.24 -12.50 7.81
N SER A 285 -4.71 -11.48 7.09
CA SER A 285 -4.71 -11.43 5.62
C SER A 285 -5.44 -12.61 4.96
N VAL A 286 -6.39 -13.22 5.68
CA VAL A 286 -7.11 -14.41 5.21
C VAL A 286 -7.91 -14.07 3.96
N GLY A 287 -7.77 -14.89 2.93
CA GLY A 287 -8.31 -14.68 1.60
C GLY A 287 -7.33 -14.07 0.61
N GLY A 288 -6.18 -13.53 1.05
CA GLY A 288 -5.21 -12.90 0.16
C GLY A 288 -4.62 -13.85 -0.89
N ILE A 289 -4.11 -15.02 -0.48
CA ILE A 289 -3.51 -15.99 -1.41
C ILE A 289 -4.60 -16.70 -2.21
N LEU A 290 -5.73 -17.04 -1.57
CA LEU A 290 -6.86 -17.64 -2.29
C LEU A 290 -7.35 -16.70 -3.38
N SER A 291 -7.50 -15.41 -3.06
CA SER A 291 -7.89 -14.38 -4.02
C SER A 291 -6.86 -14.24 -5.12
N PHE A 292 -5.55 -14.26 -4.82
CA PHE A 292 -4.47 -14.19 -5.81
C PHE A 292 -4.49 -15.32 -6.86
N GLU A 293 -4.83 -16.54 -6.45
CA GLU A 293 -4.91 -17.68 -7.37
C GLU A 293 -5.98 -17.49 -8.47
N VAL A 294 -7.04 -16.72 -8.19
CA VAL A 294 -8.14 -16.48 -9.13
C VAL A 294 -7.71 -15.65 -10.34
N PRO A 295 -7.26 -14.39 -10.23
CA PRO A 295 -6.84 -13.61 -11.40
C PRO A 295 -5.56 -14.18 -12.04
N ARG A 296 -4.73 -14.92 -11.30
CA ARG A 296 -3.58 -15.63 -11.89
C ARG A 296 -4.01 -16.71 -12.89
N ARG A 297 -5.12 -17.41 -12.63
CA ARG A 297 -5.63 -18.49 -13.49
C ARG A 297 -6.67 -18.02 -14.50
N PHE A 298 -7.56 -17.10 -14.10
CA PHE A 298 -8.75 -16.72 -14.87
C PHE A 298 -8.75 -15.25 -15.32
N GLY A 299 -7.71 -14.48 -14.98
CA GLY A 299 -7.64 -13.06 -15.26
C GLY A 299 -8.65 -12.22 -14.46
N ALA A 300 -8.81 -10.96 -14.85
CA ALA A 300 -9.61 -9.98 -14.09
C ALA A 300 -11.10 -10.34 -13.95
N LYS A 301 -11.65 -11.19 -14.83
CA LYS A 301 -13.05 -11.63 -14.75
C LYS A 301 -13.33 -12.59 -13.58
N GLY A 302 -12.29 -13.17 -12.99
CA GLY A 302 -12.40 -14.13 -11.89
C GLY A 302 -13.15 -15.40 -12.29
N LEU A 303 -13.87 -16.01 -11.34
CA LEU A 303 -14.53 -17.31 -11.52
C LEU A 303 -15.88 -17.24 -12.27
N GLY A 304 -16.28 -16.05 -12.75
CA GLY A 304 -17.44 -15.82 -13.61
C GLY A 304 -18.82 -15.97 -12.97
N LYS A 305 -18.98 -16.83 -11.95
CA LYS A 305 -20.20 -17.02 -11.16
C LYS A 305 -19.96 -16.62 -9.71
N GLU A 306 -20.97 -16.02 -9.08
CA GLU A 306 -20.96 -15.78 -7.64
C GLU A 306 -21.03 -17.12 -6.87
N ASN A 307 -20.44 -17.17 -5.68
CA ASN A 307 -20.37 -18.38 -4.84
C ASN A 307 -19.66 -19.59 -5.51
N SER A 308 -18.85 -19.38 -6.55
CA SER A 308 -17.97 -20.43 -7.08
C SER A 308 -17.04 -20.98 -6.00
N ILE A 309 -16.58 -20.11 -5.10
CA ILE A 309 -15.95 -20.50 -3.84
C ILE A 309 -16.74 -19.85 -2.70
N HIS A 310 -17.29 -20.63 -1.77
CA HIS A 310 -17.94 -20.12 -0.57
C HIS A 310 -17.27 -20.71 0.66
N VAL A 311 -16.67 -19.86 1.48
CA VAL A 311 -16.01 -20.25 2.73
C VAL A 311 -16.76 -19.68 3.92
N LYS A 312 -17.24 -20.54 4.81
CA LYS A 312 -17.83 -20.16 6.09
C LYS A 312 -16.81 -20.33 7.22
N PHE A 313 -16.55 -19.23 7.92
CA PHE A 313 -15.65 -19.12 9.05
C PHE A 313 -16.43 -18.95 10.36
N ARG A 314 -15.84 -19.41 11.47
CA ARG A 314 -16.37 -19.21 12.82
C ARG A 314 -15.28 -18.80 13.79
N GLY A 315 -15.51 -17.68 14.49
CA GLY A 315 -14.56 -17.11 15.46
C GLY A 315 -14.24 -15.64 15.17
N SER A 316 -13.12 -15.15 15.69
CA SER A 316 -12.70 -13.75 15.55
C SER A 316 -11.56 -13.66 14.54
N SER A 317 -11.72 -12.95 13.43
CA SER A 317 -10.66 -12.86 12.41
C SER A 317 -9.56 -11.86 12.79
N GLY A 318 -8.33 -12.13 12.37
CA GLY A 318 -7.26 -11.14 12.42
C GLY A 318 -7.49 -9.98 11.46
N GLN A 319 -6.52 -9.06 11.42
CA GLN A 319 -6.51 -7.93 10.49
C GLN A 319 -6.58 -8.38 9.03
N SER A 320 -7.21 -7.57 8.19
CA SER A 320 -7.28 -7.77 6.73
C SER A 320 -7.99 -9.07 6.32
N PHE A 321 -9.06 -9.45 7.00
CA PHE A 321 -9.92 -10.56 6.57
C PHE A 321 -10.64 -10.23 5.25
N GLY A 322 -10.61 -11.13 4.28
CA GLY A 322 -11.22 -10.90 2.96
C GLY A 322 -10.47 -9.86 2.12
N ASN A 323 -9.17 -9.68 2.35
CA ASN A 323 -8.36 -8.69 1.65
C ASN A 323 -8.26 -9.00 0.15
N PHE A 324 -8.50 -7.99 -0.68
CA PHE A 324 -8.49 -8.06 -2.15
C PHE A 324 -9.38 -9.15 -2.76
N LEU A 325 -10.49 -9.53 -2.11
CA LEU A 325 -11.30 -10.69 -2.52
C LEU A 325 -11.81 -10.59 -3.97
N ALA A 326 -11.47 -11.59 -4.78
CA ALA A 326 -11.72 -11.65 -6.22
C ALA A 326 -13.17 -12.07 -6.57
N PRO A 327 -13.65 -11.77 -7.79
CA PRO A 327 -14.98 -12.16 -8.24
C PRO A 327 -15.21 -13.67 -8.18
N GLY A 328 -16.34 -14.06 -7.58
CA GLY A 328 -16.77 -15.45 -7.41
C GLY A 328 -16.33 -16.11 -6.10
N ILE A 329 -15.59 -15.39 -5.25
CA ILE A 329 -15.30 -15.82 -3.87
C ILE A 329 -16.29 -15.13 -2.93
N THR A 330 -16.90 -15.92 -2.05
CA THR A 330 -17.78 -15.48 -0.97
C THR A 330 -17.22 -15.94 0.36
N PHE A 331 -16.94 -15.00 1.25
CA PHE A 331 -16.50 -15.25 2.62
C PHE A 331 -17.62 -14.89 3.58
N GLU A 332 -17.97 -15.84 4.44
CA GLU A 332 -19.01 -15.70 5.45
C GLU A 332 -18.38 -15.89 6.83
N LEU A 333 -18.48 -14.92 7.71
CA LEU A 333 -17.90 -14.92 9.04
C LEU A 333 -18.99 -14.88 10.11
N GLU A 334 -19.11 -15.98 10.84
CA GLU A 334 -19.90 -16.04 12.07
C GLU A 334 -18.99 -15.71 13.28
N GLY A 335 -19.04 -14.47 13.74
CA GLY A 335 -18.17 -13.92 14.77
C GLY A 335 -17.86 -12.44 14.53
N ASP A 336 -16.62 -12.03 14.74
CA ASP A 336 -16.17 -10.63 14.61
C ASP A 336 -14.86 -10.52 13.81
N ALA A 337 -14.58 -9.34 13.28
CA ALA A 337 -13.37 -9.06 12.53
C ALA A 337 -12.63 -7.83 13.06
N ASN A 338 -11.31 -7.95 13.15
CA ASN A 338 -10.42 -6.82 13.42
C ASN A 338 -10.36 -5.84 12.22
N ASP A 339 -9.47 -4.86 12.30
CA ASP A 339 -9.31 -3.81 11.29
C ASP A 339 -9.12 -4.35 9.86
N TYR A 340 -9.52 -3.52 8.89
CA TYR A 340 -9.26 -3.75 7.46
C TYR A 340 -10.03 -4.92 6.83
N ILE A 341 -11.12 -5.38 7.43
CA ILE A 341 -12.02 -6.34 6.78
C ILE A 341 -12.45 -5.82 5.39
N GLY A 342 -12.25 -6.65 4.37
CA GLY A 342 -12.53 -6.31 2.98
C GLY A 342 -11.68 -5.17 2.41
N LYS A 343 -10.50 -4.90 2.97
CA LYS A 343 -9.51 -4.00 2.38
C LYS A 343 -9.30 -4.33 0.90
N GLY A 344 -9.37 -3.31 0.05
CA GLY A 344 -9.20 -3.44 -1.38
C GLY A 344 -10.17 -4.43 -2.06
N LEU A 345 -11.38 -4.66 -1.50
CA LEU A 345 -12.37 -5.59 -2.08
C LEU A 345 -12.50 -5.38 -3.60
N SER A 346 -12.40 -6.48 -4.35
CA SER A 346 -12.19 -6.45 -5.81
C SER A 346 -13.20 -7.31 -6.58
N GLY A 347 -14.42 -7.43 -6.06
CA GLY A 347 -15.52 -8.16 -6.72
C GLY A 347 -16.03 -9.38 -5.98
N GLY A 348 -15.37 -9.82 -4.91
CA GLY A 348 -15.88 -10.85 -4.02
C GLY A 348 -17.06 -10.39 -3.17
N CYS A 349 -17.65 -11.33 -2.43
CA CYS A 349 -18.73 -11.09 -1.47
C CYS A 349 -18.24 -11.36 -0.04
N LEU A 350 -18.47 -10.42 0.87
CA LEU A 350 -18.16 -10.53 2.29
C LEU A 350 -19.42 -10.46 3.13
N VAL A 351 -19.63 -11.44 3.98
CA VAL A 351 -20.76 -11.50 4.90
C VAL A 351 -20.21 -11.68 6.30
N ALA A 352 -20.59 -10.82 7.24
CA ALA A 352 -20.18 -10.93 8.64
C ALA A 352 -21.39 -10.73 9.55
N TYR A 353 -21.53 -11.57 10.57
CA TYR A 353 -22.61 -11.49 11.55
C TYR A 353 -22.20 -12.14 12.86
N LYS A 354 -22.83 -11.73 13.96
CA LYS A 354 -22.54 -12.27 15.29
C LYS A 354 -22.81 -13.77 15.37
N ALA A 355 -22.13 -14.47 16.28
CA ALA A 355 -22.47 -15.86 16.60
C ALA A 355 -23.93 -16.00 17.06
N ALA A 356 -24.57 -17.13 16.72
CA ALA A 356 -25.99 -17.35 17.02
C ALA A 356 -26.28 -17.32 18.54
N ASP A 357 -25.34 -17.76 19.36
CA ASP A 357 -25.39 -17.79 20.82
C ASP A 357 -24.90 -16.50 21.50
N ALA A 358 -24.50 -15.48 20.74
CA ALA A 358 -24.04 -14.20 21.29
C ALA A 358 -25.20 -13.46 22.01
N PRO A 359 -25.01 -13.03 23.29
CA PRO A 359 -26.09 -12.52 24.14
C PRO A 359 -26.51 -11.08 23.84
N PHE A 360 -25.84 -10.42 22.89
CA PHE A 360 -26.10 -9.04 22.49
C PHE A 360 -26.77 -8.97 21.11
N LYS A 361 -27.39 -7.83 20.81
CA LYS A 361 -27.95 -7.52 19.50
C LYS A 361 -26.85 -7.04 18.56
N GLY A 362 -26.86 -7.51 17.30
CA GLY A 362 -25.82 -7.18 16.32
C GLY A 362 -25.63 -5.68 16.14
N HIS A 363 -26.72 -4.94 15.90
CA HIS A 363 -26.73 -3.49 15.69
C HIS A 363 -26.31 -2.64 16.91
N GLU A 364 -26.08 -3.23 18.08
CA GLU A 364 -25.62 -2.52 19.29
C GLU A 364 -24.13 -2.77 19.58
N ALA A 365 -23.44 -3.60 18.78
CA ALA A 365 -22.07 -4.02 19.04
C ALA A 365 -21.14 -3.79 17.84
N ILE A 366 -19.86 -3.53 18.14
CA ILE A 366 -18.81 -3.47 17.13
C ILE A 366 -18.54 -4.89 16.63
N LEU A 367 -18.74 -5.09 15.33
CA LEU A 367 -18.50 -6.34 14.61
C LEU A 367 -17.23 -6.28 13.76
N ALA A 368 -16.93 -5.10 13.23
CA ALA A 368 -15.81 -4.86 12.33
C ALA A 368 -14.95 -3.70 12.84
N GLY A 369 -13.63 -3.89 12.78
CA GLY A 369 -12.66 -2.86 13.14
C GLY A 369 -12.59 -1.68 12.16
N ASN A 370 -11.53 -0.89 12.31
CA ASN A 370 -11.32 0.35 11.57
C ASN A 370 -11.01 0.12 10.10
N ALA A 371 -11.31 1.12 9.28
CA ALA A 371 -10.98 1.18 7.85
C ALA A 371 -11.40 -0.06 7.05
N ALA A 372 -12.53 -0.66 7.45
CA ALA A 372 -13.21 -1.69 6.67
C ALA A 372 -13.50 -1.17 5.25
N LEU A 373 -13.31 -2.02 4.25
CA LEU A 373 -13.46 -1.69 2.82
C LEU A 373 -12.53 -0.57 2.30
N TYR A 374 -11.39 -0.33 2.97
CA TYR A 374 -10.44 0.68 2.53
C TYR A 374 -10.03 0.47 1.06
N GLY A 375 -10.33 1.46 0.22
CA GLY A 375 -9.93 1.46 -1.20
C GLY A 375 -10.61 0.38 -2.04
N ALA A 376 -11.73 -0.18 -1.58
CA ALA A 376 -12.51 -1.16 -2.33
C ALA A 376 -12.89 -0.64 -3.74
N THR A 377 -12.89 -1.51 -4.74
CA THR A 377 -13.10 -1.14 -6.15
C THR A 377 -14.34 -1.80 -6.76
N ALA A 378 -14.74 -2.95 -6.25
CA ALA A 378 -15.93 -3.69 -6.65
C ALA A 378 -16.28 -4.73 -5.57
N GLY A 379 -17.44 -5.37 -5.67
CA GLY A 379 -17.86 -6.44 -4.76
C GLY A 379 -18.92 -5.99 -3.78
N ARG A 380 -19.36 -6.93 -2.94
CA ARG A 380 -20.48 -6.72 -2.00
C ARG A 380 -20.05 -7.03 -0.58
N SER A 381 -20.52 -6.26 0.38
CA SER A 381 -20.27 -6.50 1.80
C SER A 381 -21.53 -6.31 2.65
N PHE A 382 -21.82 -7.27 3.52
CA PHE A 382 -22.99 -7.28 4.39
C PHE A 382 -22.53 -7.56 5.82
N MET A 383 -22.64 -6.57 6.71
CA MET A 383 -22.12 -6.65 8.08
C MET A 383 -23.24 -6.38 9.08
N ALA A 384 -23.70 -7.43 9.77
CA ALA A 384 -24.79 -7.32 10.75
C ALA A 384 -24.29 -6.87 12.13
N GLY A 385 -23.77 -5.64 12.15
CA GLY A 385 -23.28 -4.95 13.34
C GLY A 385 -22.60 -3.63 12.98
N ILE A 386 -21.99 -3.00 13.98
CA ILE A 386 -21.33 -1.70 13.82
C ILE A 386 -19.91 -1.91 13.28
N ALA A 387 -19.53 -1.15 12.26
CA ALA A 387 -18.13 -0.97 11.88
C ALA A 387 -17.52 0.22 12.61
N ALA A 388 -16.24 0.14 12.98
CA ALA A 388 -15.56 1.21 13.70
C ALA A 388 -15.23 2.41 12.76
N GLU A 389 -14.16 3.14 13.05
CA GLU A 389 -13.83 4.38 12.32
C GLU A 389 -13.47 4.12 10.86
N ARG A 390 -13.69 5.13 10.00
CA ARG A 390 -13.28 5.16 8.59
C ARG A 390 -13.84 4.02 7.75
N PHE A 391 -15.04 3.55 8.09
CA PHE A 391 -15.76 2.59 7.25
C PHE A 391 -15.87 3.11 5.81
N ALA A 392 -15.55 2.25 4.82
CA ALA A 392 -15.59 2.57 3.40
C ALA A 392 -14.71 3.77 2.98
N VAL A 393 -13.64 4.07 3.74
CA VAL A 393 -12.67 5.10 3.36
C VAL A 393 -12.10 4.81 1.97
N ARG A 394 -12.14 5.80 1.07
CA ARG A 394 -11.74 5.65 -0.34
C ARG A 394 -12.48 4.57 -1.14
N ASN A 395 -13.67 4.15 -0.73
CA ASN A 395 -14.48 3.25 -1.55
C ASN A 395 -14.68 3.84 -2.96
N SER A 396 -14.41 3.02 -3.97
CA SER A 396 -14.33 3.40 -5.37
C SER A 396 -15.12 2.45 -6.27
N GLY A 397 -16.03 1.65 -5.68
CA GLY A 397 -17.01 0.87 -6.43
C GLY A 397 -17.64 -0.34 -5.72
N ALA A 398 -17.36 -0.60 -4.44
CA ALA A 398 -18.04 -1.65 -3.69
C ALA A 398 -19.42 -1.20 -3.19
N THR A 399 -20.32 -2.18 -3.07
CA THR A 399 -21.63 -2.03 -2.44
C THR A 399 -21.60 -2.62 -1.04
N ALA A 400 -22.07 -1.88 -0.03
CA ALA A 400 -22.03 -2.35 1.35
C ALA A 400 -23.30 -2.04 2.13
N VAL A 401 -23.69 -2.95 3.04
CA VAL A 401 -24.72 -2.73 4.06
C VAL A 401 -24.13 -3.00 5.43
N VAL A 402 -24.30 -2.06 6.36
CA VAL A 402 -23.78 -2.14 7.74
C VAL A 402 -24.79 -1.55 8.72
N GLU A 403 -24.76 -1.95 10.00
CA GLU A 403 -25.76 -1.54 11.00
C GLU A 403 -25.34 -0.36 11.87
N GLY A 404 -24.23 0.27 11.53
CA GLY A 404 -23.73 1.49 12.15
C GLY A 404 -22.27 1.71 11.80
N VAL A 405 -21.81 2.95 11.87
CA VAL A 405 -20.43 3.31 11.58
C VAL A 405 -19.88 4.31 12.61
N GLY A 406 -18.60 4.18 12.92
CA GLY A 406 -17.85 5.18 13.69
C GLY A 406 -17.58 6.46 12.90
N ASP A 407 -16.64 7.26 13.41
CA ASP A 407 -16.26 8.54 12.81
C ASP A 407 -15.64 8.34 11.42
N HIS A 408 -15.75 9.37 10.57
CA HIS A 408 -15.15 9.42 9.23
C HIS A 408 -15.68 8.34 8.26
N GLY A 409 -16.92 7.88 8.44
CA GLY A 409 -17.57 6.98 7.48
C GLY A 409 -17.62 7.60 6.07
N CYS A 410 -17.34 6.78 5.05
CA CYS A 410 -17.29 7.16 3.64
C CYS A 410 -16.30 8.29 3.29
N GLU A 411 -15.30 8.54 4.15
CA GLU A 411 -14.26 9.54 3.90
C GLU A 411 -13.54 9.26 2.57
N TYR A 412 -13.39 10.28 1.72
CA TYR A 412 -12.77 10.18 0.38
C TYR A 412 -13.40 9.14 -0.56
N MET A 413 -14.65 8.72 -0.34
CA MET A 413 -15.38 7.84 -1.25
C MET A 413 -15.56 8.52 -2.63
N THR A 414 -15.33 7.77 -3.70
CA THR A 414 -15.38 8.29 -5.08
C THR A 414 -16.43 7.60 -5.95
N ARG A 415 -16.79 6.36 -5.64
CA ARG A 415 -17.88 5.58 -6.26
C ARG A 415 -18.31 4.45 -5.32
N GLY A 416 -19.41 3.78 -5.64
CA GLY A 416 -19.98 2.67 -4.87
C GLY A 416 -21.29 3.08 -4.20
N LEU A 417 -21.86 2.16 -3.45
CA LEU A 417 -23.15 2.35 -2.77
C LEU A 417 -23.05 1.81 -1.35
N VAL A 418 -23.33 2.64 -0.35
CA VAL A 418 -23.28 2.25 1.06
C VAL A 418 -24.65 2.45 1.71
N VAL A 419 -25.15 1.46 2.45
CA VAL A 419 -26.37 1.56 3.26
C VAL A 419 -26.01 1.37 4.72
N ILE A 420 -26.40 2.33 5.57
CA ILE A 420 -26.13 2.32 7.02
C ILE A 420 -27.48 2.27 7.76
N LEU A 421 -27.73 1.15 8.44
CA LEU A 421 -29.00 0.85 9.12
C LEU A 421 -29.02 1.26 10.60
N GLY A 422 -28.16 2.21 10.98
CA GLY A 422 -28.02 2.65 12.37
C GLY A 422 -27.16 3.90 12.51
N PRO A 423 -26.60 4.17 13.71
CA PRO A 423 -25.91 5.41 14.00
C PRO A 423 -24.70 5.66 13.09
N THR A 424 -24.46 6.94 12.81
CA THR A 424 -23.31 7.43 12.04
C THR A 424 -22.46 8.35 12.91
N GLY A 425 -21.15 8.09 12.97
CA GLY A 425 -20.18 8.93 13.69
C GLY A 425 -19.89 10.28 13.02
N ALA A 426 -19.01 11.07 13.64
CA ALA A 426 -18.70 12.42 13.21
C ALA A 426 -17.95 12.48 11.88
N ASN A 427 -18.06 13.63 11.19
CA ASN A 427 -17.34 13.94 9.96
C ASN A 427 -17.59 12.94 8.81
N PHE A 428 -18.81 12.38 8.75
CA PHE A 428 -19.23 11.48 7.69
C PHE A 428 -19.17 12.17 6.32
N GLY A 429 -18.68 11.45 5.31
CA GLY A 429 -18.59 11.91 3.92
C GLY A 429 -17.53 12.98 3.68
N ALA A 430 -16.59 13.21 4.60
CA ALA A 430 -15.53 14.18 4.39
C ALA A 430 -14.67 13.83 3.15
N GLY A 431 -14.57 14.78 2.21
CA GLY A 431 -13.86 14.57 0.94
C GLY A 431 -14.49 13.52 0.01
N MET A 432 -15.71 13.05 0.31
CA MET A 432 -16.48 12.19 -0.60
C MET A 432 -16.80 13.00 -1.86
N SER A 433 -16.38 12.49 -3.01
CA SER A 433 -16.52 13.16 -4.31
C SER A 433 -17.38 12.36 -5.30
N GLY A 434 -17.92 11.21 -4.88
CA GLY A 434 -18.84 10.42 -5.69
C GLY A 434 -19.27 9.10 -5.04
N GLY A 435 -20.31 8.49 -5.61
CA GLY A 435 -21.03 7.36 -5.02
C GLY A 435 -22.27 7.81 -4.24
N LEU A 436 -23.02 6.86 -3.70
CA LEU A 436 -24.24 7.11 -2.90
C LEU A 436 -24.13 6.46 -1.53
N ALA A 437 -24.63 7.15 -0.50
CA ALA A 437 -24.75 6.61 0.85
C ALA A 437 -26.16 6.85 1.38
N PHE A 438 -26.84 5.77 1.79
CA PHE A 438 -28.16 5.81 2.39
C PHE A 438 -28.03 5.64 3.89
N LEU A 439 -28.49 6.65 4.63
CA LEU A 439 -28.38 6.73 6.08
C LEU A 439 -29.76 6.61 6.71
N LEU A 440 -29.98 5.60 7.54
CA LEU A 440 -31.15 5.55 8.41
C LEU A 440 -31.05 6.66 9.46
N ASP A 441 -32.09 7.49 9.57
CA ASP A 441 -32.18 8.60 10.52
C ASP A 441 -30.97 9.55 10.47
N ALA A 442 -30.63 10.01 9.26
CA ALA A 442 -29.46 10.87 9.01
C ALA A 442 -29.43 12.11 9.93
N ASN A 443 -28.35 12.25 10.70
CA ASN A 443 -28.09 13.44 11.49
C ASN A 443 -27.10 14.38 10.78
N ALA A 444 -27.59 15.50 10.27
CA ALA A 444 -26.77 16.48 9.57
C ALA A 444 -25.60 17.02 10.40
N SER A 445 -25.67 17.04 11.74
CA SER A 445 -24.55 17.49 12.57
C SER A 445 -23.35 16.53 12.57
N CYS A 446 -23.56 15.27 12.17
CA CYS A 446 -22.50 14.27 12.02
C CYS A 446 -21.84 14.31 10.63
N CYS A 447 -22.43 15.04 9.68
CA CYS A 447 -22.01 15.04 8.28
C CYS A 447 -21.10 16.23 7.95
N ASN A 448 -20.07 15.98 7.14
CA ASN A 448 -19.25 17.04 6.57
C ASN A 448 -19.88 17.54 5.26
N MET A 449 -20.53 18.70 5.32
CA MET A 449 -21.29 19.26 4.20
C MET A 449 -20.45 19.99 3.13
N GLU A 450 -19.10 19.94 3.20
CA GLU A 450 -18.24 20.63 2.21
C GLU A 450 -18.34 19.98 0.81
N GLY A 451 -18.56 18.67 0.75
CA GLY A 451 -18.53 17.89 -0.51
C GLY A 451 -19.75 17.02 -0.78
N ILE A 452 -20.75 17.02 0.10
CA ILE A 452 -21.94 16.15 0.00
C ILE A 452 -23.23 16.95 0.16
N LEU A 453 -24.32 16.36 -0.30
CA LEU A 453 -25.68 16.85 -0.08
C LEU A 453 -26.47 15.76 0.66
N LEU A 454 -27.33 16.19 1.59
CA LEU A 454 -28.29 15.30 2.25
C LEU A 454 -29.66 15.54 1.63
N GLU A 455 -30.22 14.50 1.04
CA GLU A 455 -31.49 14.52 0.32
C GLU A 455 -32.40 13.39 0.84
N THR A 456 -33.70 13.54 0.62
CA THR A 456 -34.68 12.49 0.89
C THR A 456 -34.66 11.44 -0.22
N LEU A 457 -34.91 10.17 0.11
CA LEU A 457 -34.95 9.09 -0.89
C LEU A 457 -35.94 9.36 -2.02
N GLU A 458 -35.49 9.18 -3.26
CA GLU A 458 -36.35 9.12 -4.44
C GLU A 458 -36.97 7.72 -4.62
N GLU A 459 -38.01 7.59 -5.46
CA GLU A 459 -38.65 6.28 -5.71
C GLU A 459 -37.70 5.23 -6.31
N SER A 460 -36.77 5.65 -7.18
CA SER A 460 -35.74 4.75 -7.72
C SER A 460 -34.76 4.26 -6.67
N ASP A 461 -34.49 5.08 -5.65
CA ASP A 461 -33.60 4.71 -4.55
C ASP A 461 -34.27 3.69 -3.63
N LYS A 462 -35.57 3.85 -3.36
CA LYS A 462 -36.33 2.94 -2.48
C LYS A 462 -36.23 1.49 -2.92
N GLN A 463 -36.38 1.21 -4.22
CA GLN A 463 -36.26 -0.16 -4.75
C GLN A 463 -34.85 -0.71 -4.51
N THR A 464 -33.82 0.08 -4.81
CA THR A 464 -32.41 -0.32 -4.62
C THR A 464 -32.09 -0.59 -3.15
N VAL A 465 -32.54 0.30 -2.26
CA VAL A 465 -32.32 0.17 -0.81
C VAL A 465 -33.08 -1.04 -0.27
N HIS A 466 -34.35 -1.24 -0.67
CA HIS A 466 -35.14 -2.41 -0.26
C HIS A 466 -34.47 -3.72 -0.68
N GLU A 467 -33.95 -3.81 -1.91
CA GLU A 467 -33.20 -4.98 -2.40
C GLU A 467 -31.94 -5.24 -1.57
N LEU A 468 -31.17 -4.20 -1.25
CA LEU A 468 -29.95 -4.33 -0.45
C LEU A 468 -30.23 -4.72 1.00
N ILE A 469 -31.27 -4.17 1.62
CA ILE A 469 -31.70 -4.55 2.96
C ILE A 469 -32.24 -5.99 2.96
N SER A 470 -32.96 -6.40 1.91
CA SER A 470 -33.43 -7.77 1.73
C SER A 470 -32.28 -8.76 1.60
N ASP A 471 -31.26 -8.43 0.80
CA ASP A 471 -30.04 -9.22 0.69
C ASP A 471 -29.28 -9.29 2.02
N HIS A 472 -29.17 -8.16 2.73
CA HIS A 472 -28.57 -8.09 4.06
C HIS A 472 -29.29 -9.01 5.05
N ALA A 473 -30.62 -8.93 5.14
CA ALA A 473 -31.44 -9.79 6.00
C ALA A 473 -31.30 -11.28 5.66
N ARG A 474 -31.25 -11.62 4.36
CA ARG A 474 -31.11 -12.99 3.85
C ARG A 474 -29.75 -13.58 4.16
N LEU A 475 -28.68 -12.82 3.96
CA LEU A 475 -27.30 -13.30 4.08
C LEU A 475 -26.79 -13.29 5.52
N THR A 476 -27.22 -12.33 6.33
CA THR A 476 -26.72 -12.16 7.71
C THR A 476 -27.70 -12.63 8.78
N GLY A 477 -28.97 -12.81 8.43
CA GLY A 477 -30.02 -13.07 9.41
C GLY A 477 -30.35 -11.87 10.31
N SER A 478 -29.93 -10.65 9.94
CA SER A 478 -30.13 -9.43 10.72
C SER A 478 -31.58 -9.18 11.15
N ASP A 479 -31.80 -9.05 12.46
CA ASP A 479 -33.10 -8.66 13.02
C ASP A 479 -33.45 -7.21 12.66
N LYS A 480 -32.47 -6.30 12.71
CA LYS A 480 -32.69 -4.87 12.37
C LYS A 480 -33.17 -4.71 10.92
N ALA A 481 -32.60 -5.47 9.99
CA ALA A 481 -33.01 -5.45 8.59
C ALA A 481 -34.40 -6.05 8.39
N ARG A 482 -34.73 -7.13 9.11
CA ARG A 482 -36.08 -7.75 9.06
C ARG A 482 -37.14 -6.82 9.61
N ASP A 483 -36.86 -6.15 10.72
CA ASP A 483 -37.79 -5.19 11.33
C ASP A 483 -38.07 -4.03 10.37
N LEU A 484 -37.05 -3.48 9.70
CA LEU A 484 -37.18 -2.42 8.70
C LEU A 484 -37.92 -2.83 7.43
N LEU A 485 -37.92 -4.12 7.08
CA LEU A 485 -38.65 -4.64 5.90
C LEU A 485 -40.10 -5.00 6.24
N ALA A 486 -40.43 -5.14 7.52
CA ALA A 486 -41.76 -5.50 8.00
C ALA A 486 -42.66 -4.27 8.26
N ASP A 487 -42.05 -3.13 8.56
CA ASP A 487 -42.67 -1.79 8.59
C ASP A 487 -42.71 -1.19 7.18
#